data_AF-A0A535XWK5-F1
#
_entry.id   AF-A0A535XWK5-F1
#
_cell.length_a   1.000
_cell.length_b   1.000
_cell.length_c   1.000
_cell.angle_alpha   90.00
_cell.angle_beta   90.00
_cell.angle_gamma   90.00
#
_symmetry.space_group_name_H-M   'P 1'
#
loop_
_entity.id
_entity.type
_entity.pdbx_description
1 polymer ?
#
loop_
_entity_poly.entity_id
_entity_poly.type
_entity_poly.pdbx_seq_one_letter_code
_entity_poly.pdbx_strand_id
1 'polypeptide(L)'
;MSGALQIVQAVVSLSFLALGVSTVVDWLRHREPSRGYLALALATLGLTSVVSQVNALTGYRLDVPIGDLTLVLFMTSGYALLLFRDSFIPLSRRLRIGALVLTVAATAFALAVMIPSGQTRQPTPIQSAATIALVLVWSACVVEPIVRFWAASRHRPAVQRARLRALGGGYAAIVLILLVAGFGGSAATGPTVQWLFEVVAIIALPLLYVSFAAPKWLRRLWRQREEEQFRDA
;
A
#
# COMPACT_ATOMS: atom_id res chain seq x y z
N MET A 1 -9.01 -11.23 -21.85
CA MET A 1 -7.78 -10.66 -21.26
C MET A 1 -6.61 -11.27 -22.00
N SER A 2 -5.65 -10.47 -22.48
CA SER A 2 -4.48 -10.99 -23.19
C SER A 2 -3.58 -11.75 -22.21
N GLY A 3 -3.04 -12.92 -22.59
CA GLY A 3 -2.20 -13.73 -21.70
C GLY A 3 -0.99 -12.97 -21.14
N ALA A 4 -0.47 -11.98 -21.87
CA ALA A 4 0.61 -11.11 -21.42
C ALA A 4 0.26 -10.31 -20.15
N LEU A 5 -0.96 -9.75 -20.06
CA LEU A 5 -1.37 -8.96 -18.89
C LEU A 5 -1.51 -9.83 -17.64
N GLN A 6 -2.01 -11.06 -17.80
CA GLN A 6 -2.12 -12.01 -16.68
C GLN A 6 -0.75 -12.39 -16.13
N ILE A 7 0.24 -12.57 -17.00
CA ILE A 7 1.63 -12.85 -16.58
C ILE A 7 2.19 -11.67 -15.79
N VAL A 8 2.01 -10.44 -16.29
CA VAL A 8 2.49 -9.24 -15.60
C VAL A 8 1.84 -9.09 -14.23
N GLN A 9 0.51 -9.26 -14.14
CA GLN A 9 -0.23 -9.24 -12.88
C GLN A 9 0.28 -10.27 -11.87
N ALA A 10 0.53 -11.51 -12.32
CA ALA A 10 1.07 -12.56 -11.47
C ALA A 10 2.48 -12.22 -10.97
N VAL A 11 3.35 -11.69 -11.84
CA VAL A 11 4.71 -11.28 -11.49
C VAL A 11 4.70 -10.12 -10.49
N VAL A 12 3.86 -9.10 -10.71
CA VAL A 12 3.70 -7.96 -9.79
C VAL A 12 3.18 -8.43 -8.44
N SER A 13 2.17 -9.29 -8.43
CA SER A 13 1.59 -9.87 -7.21
C SER A 13 2.62 -10.66 -6.39
N LEU A 14 3.36 -11.56 -7.05
CA LEU A 14 4.45 -12.32 -6.41
C LEU A 14 5.57 -11.40 -5.92
N SER A 15 5.85 -10.30 -6.63
CA SER A 15 6.87 -9.32 -6.21
C SER A 15 6.43 -8.55 -4.97
N PHE A 16 5.16 -8.14 -4.86
CA PHE A 16 4.63 -7.53 -3.64
C PHE A 16 4.65 -8.50 -2.46
N LEU A 17 4.30 -9.78 -2.69
CA LEU A 17 4.41 -10.81 -1.66
C LEU A 17 5.86 -10.98 -1.21
N ALA A 18 6.80 -11.13 -2.15
CA ALA A 18 8.22 -11.29 -1.85
C ALA A 18 8.76 -10.08 -1.07
N LEU A 19 8.33 -8.87 -1.42
CA LEU A 19 8.66 -7.65 -0.70
C LEU A 19 8.10 -7.70 0.73
N GLY A 20 6.83 -8.02 0.91
CA GLY A 20 6.20 -8.20 2.22
C GLY A 20 6.95 -9.22 3.10
N VAL A 21 7.23 -10.41 2.56
CA VAL A 21 7.99 -11.47 3.25
C VAL A 21 9.39 -10.98 3.61
N SER A 22 10.10 -10.32 2.70
CA SER A 22 11.44 -9.80 2.97
C SER A 22 11.47 -8.79 4.13
N THR A 23 10.45 -7.93 4.23
CA THR A 23 10.32 -6.96 5.32
C THR A 23 10.02 -7.63 6.66
N VAL A 24 9.19 -8.68 6.66
CA VAL A 24 8.92 -9.49 7.86
C VAL A 24 10.17 -10.23 8.33
N VAL A 25 10.90 -10.87 7.41
CA VAL A 25 12.14 -11.61 7.74
C VAL A 25 13.18 -10.69 8.37
N ASP A 26 13.38 -9.50 7.83
CA ASP A 26 14.34 -8.55 8.39
C ASP A 26 13.86 -7.93 9.71
N TRP A 27 12.55 -7.71 9.88
CA TRP A 27 11.99 -7.34 11.18
C TRP A 27 12.23 -8.44 12.22
N LEU A 28 12.02 -9.72 11.88
CA LEU A 28 12.28 -10.83 12.78
C LEU A 28 13.76 -10.96 13.17
N ARG A 29 14.67 -10.58 12.26
CA ARG A 29 16.13 -10.57 12.49
C ARG A 29 16.58 -9.42 13.39
N HIS A 30 16.03 -8.22 13.24
CA HIS A 30 16.48 -7.03 13.99
C HIS A 30 15.60 -6.65 15.19
N ARG A 31 14.37 -7.17 15.26
CA ARG A 31 13.36 -6.98 16.33
C ARG A 31 13.09 -5.54 16.76
N GLU A 32 13.31 -4.56 15.89
CA GLU A 32 12.95 -3.18 16.17
C GLU A 32 11.42 -3.00 16.13
N PRO A 33 10.77 -2.54 17.22
CA PRO A 33 9.31 -2.46 17.30
C PRO A 33 8.72 -1.48 16.27
N SER A 34 9.44 -0.41 15.93
CA SER A 34 9.04 0.54 14.89
C SER A 34 8.96 -0.11 13.50
N ARG A 35 9.80 -1.09 13.18
CA ARG A 35 9.79 -1.78 11.88
C ARG A 35 8.65 -2.81 11.75
N GLY A 36 8.10 -3.27 12.87
CA GLY A 36 7.04 -4.28 12.88
C GLY A 36 5.75 -3.81 12.20
N TYR A 37 5.35 -2.55 12.40
CA TYR A 37 4.16 -2.00 11.74
C TYR A 37 4.31 -1.83 10.24
N LEU A 38 5.52 -1.49 9.77
CA LEU A 38 5.81 -1.43 8.34
C LEU A 38 5.79 -2.82 7.71
N ALA A 39 6.40 -3.81 8.38
CA ALA A 39 6.37 -5.20 7.94
C ALA A 39 4.93 -5.72 7.86
N LEU A 40 4.08 -5.40 8.85
CA LEU A 40 2.66 -5.73 8.83
C LEU A 40 1.95 -5.07 7.64
N ALA A 41 2.19 -3.78 7.39
CA ALA A 41 1.58 -3.07 6.28
C ALA A 41 1.92 -3.68 4.92
N LEU A 42 3.20 -3.94 4.66
CA LEU A 42 3.66 -4.50 3.39
C LEU A 42 3.27 -5.98 3.25
N ALA A 43 3.30 -6.77 4.32
CA ALA A 43 2.88 -8.16 4.30
C ALA A 43 1.38 -8.29 4.01
N THR A 44 0.54 -7.52 4.68
CA THR A 44 -0.91 -7.53 4.43
C THR A 44 -1.25 -7.05 3.02
N LEU A 45 -0.55 -6.02 2.52
CA LEU A 45 -0.71 -5.56 1.14
C LEU A 45 -0.27 -6.62 0.10
N GLY A 46 0.87 -7.28 0.34
CA GLY A 46 1.34 -8.37 -0.52
C GLY A 46 0.40 -9.57 -0.52
N LEU A 47 -0.16 -9.92 0.65
CA LEU A 47 -1.20 -10.94 0.76
C LEU A 47 -2.47 -10.54 0.02
N THR A 48 -2.95 -9.29 0.16
CA THR A 48 -4.08 -8.76 -0.62
C THR A 48 -3.87 -8.97 -2.12
N SER A 49 -2.66 -8.71 -2.63
CA SER A 49 -2.35 -8.88 -4.05
C SER A 49 -2.43 -10.33 -4.51
N VAL A 50 -1.90 -11.28 -3.72
CA VAL A 50 -1.90 -12.72 -4.07
C VAL A 50 -3.29 -13.32 -3.92
N VAL A 51 -3.99 -13.00 -2.83
CA VAL A 51 -5.35 -13.47 -2.58
C VAL A 51 -6.30 -12.99 -3.69
N SER A 52 -6.15 -11.73 -4.14
CA SER A 52 -6.91 -11.20 -5.28
C SER A 52 -6.63 -11.97 -6.58
N GLN A 53 -5.37 -12.30 -6.85
CA GLN A 53 -4.99 -13.06 -8.05
C GLN A 53 -5.54 -14.50 -8.01
N VAL A 54 -5.52 -15.14 -6.84
CA VAL A 54 -6.12 -16.47 -6.63
C VAL A 54 -7.63 -16.43 -6.86
N ASN A 55 -8.33 -15.38 -6.41
CA ASN A 55 -9.77 -15.22 -6.67
C ASN A 55 -10.05 -15.16 -8.19
N ALA A 56 -9.24 -14.37 -8.92
CA ALA A 56 -9.37 -14.23 -10.36
C ALA A 56 -9.12 -15.57 -11.10
N LEU A 57 -8.11 -16.33 -10.70
CA LEU A 57 -7.77 -17.63 -11.31
C LEU A 57 -8.78 -18.73 -10.99
N THR A 58 -9.39 -18.69 -9.82
CA THR A 58 -10.42 -19.66 -9.41
C THR A 58 -11.80 -19.36 -9.99
N GLY A 59 -11.93 -18.29 -10.79
CA GLY A 59 -13.19 -17.90 -11.43
C GLY A 59 -14.24 -17.43 -10.42
N TYR A 60 -13.81 -16.79 -9.33
CA TYR A 60 -14.69 -16.24 -8.30
C TYR A 60 -15.61 -17.27 -7.63
N ARG A 61 -15.18 -18.53 -7.52
CA ARG A 61 -15.99 -19.61 -6.88
C ARG A 61 -16.15 -19.43 -5.38
N LEU A 62 -15.20 -18.76 -4.74
CA LEU A 62 -15.19 -18.44 -3.31
C LEU A 62 -15.22 -16.92 -3.09
N ASP A 63 -16.02 -16.23 -3.91
CA ASP A 63 -15.96 -14.77 -4.04
C ASP A 63 -16.14 -14.03 -2.72
N VAL A 64 -17.14 -14.44 -1.93
CA VAL A 64 -17.49 -13.80 -0.65
C VAL A 64 -16.36 -13.93 0.39
N PRO A 65 -15.94 -15.14 0.81
CA PRO A 65 -14.92 -15.26 1.86
C PRO A 65 -13.55 -14.71 1.41
N ILE A 66 -13.20 -14.83 0.12
CA ILE A 66 -11.95 -14.30 -0.39
C ILE A 66 -11.99 -12.77 -0.49
N GLY A 67 -13.12 -12.19 -0.92
CA GLY A 67 -13.34 -10.74 -0.98
C GLY A 67 -13.26 -10.12 0.41
N ASP A 68 -13.96 -10.69 1.39
CA ASP A 68 -13.95 -10.22 2.78
C ASP A 68 -12.55 -10.27 3.39
N LEU A 69 -11.82 -11.37 3.18
CA LEU A 69 -10.42 -11.51 3.62
C LEU A 69 -9.53 -10.46 2.96
N THR A 70 -9.67 -10.26 1.65
CA THR A 70 -8.91 -9.27 0.88
C THR A 70 -9.13 -7.86 1.41
N LEU A 71 -10.39 -7.52 1.72
CA LEU A 71 -10.80 -6.24 2.27
C LEU A 71 -10.20 -6.03 3.67
N VAL A 72 -10.29 -7.01 4.56
CA VAL A 72 -9.71 -6.93 5.91
C VAL A 72 -8.19 -6.76 5.85
N LEU A 73 -7.50 -7.53 5.01
CA LEU A 73 -6.05 -7.39 4.79
C LEU A 73 -5.70 -6.00 4.26
N PHE A 74 -6.47 -5.52 3.28
CA PHE A 74 -6.26 -4.22 2.67
C PHE A 74 -6.43 -3.08 3.69
N MET A 75 -7.52 -3.08 4.47
CA MET A 75 -7.76 -2.08 5.52
C MET A 75 -6.70 -2.14 6.63
N THR A 76 -6.26 -3.35 6.99
CA THR A 76 -5.18 -3.56 7.96
C THR A 76 -3.88 -2.91 7.48
N SER A 77 -3.56 -3.00 6.18
CA SER A 77 -2.34 -2.41 5.63
C SER A 77 -2.29 -0.88 5.79
N GLY A 78 -3.40 -0.20 5.54
CA GLY A 78 -3.50 1.25 5.67
C GLY A 78 -3.40 1.70 7.13
N TYR A 79 -4.09 1.01 8.05
CA TYR A 79 -4.00 1.32 9.48
C TYR A 79 -2.60 1.02 10.06
N ALA A 80 -1.96 -0.06 9.64
CA ALA A 80 -0.61 -0.42 10.07
C ALA A 80 0.42 0.66 9.70
N LEU A 81 0.26 1.32 8.55
CA LEU A 81 1.09 2.48 8.18
C LEU A 81 0.89 3.70 9.08
N LEU A 82 -0.35 3.98 9.45
CA LEU A 82 -0.66 5.06 10.37
C LEU A 82 -0.02 4.79 11.74
N LEU A 83 0.03 3.54 12.16
CA LEU A 83 0.70 3.10 13.39
C LEU A 83 2.24 3.09 13.26
N PHE A 84 2.79 2.81 12.07
CA PHE A 84 4.21 3.01 11.78
C PHE A 84 4.60 4.48 11.98
N ARG A 85 3.76 5.43 11.55
CA ARG A 85 3.97 6.86 11.79
C ARG A 85 3.98 7.21 13.28
N ASP A 86 3.12 6.60 14.10
CA ASP A 86 3.07 6.79 15.56
C ASP A 86 4.44 6.54 16.22
N SER A 87 5.24 5.64 15.64
CA SER A 87 6.57 5.30 16.15
C SER A 87 7.62 6.40 15.95
N PHE A 88 7.42 7.32 15.00
CA PHE A 88 8.34 8.43 14.72
C PHE A 88 7.83 9.78 15.20
N ILE A 89 6.53 9.99 15.06
CA ILE A 89 5.84 11.21 15.48
C ILE A 89 4.65 10.71 16.29
N PRO A 90 4.50 11.06 17.58
CA PRO A 90 3.38 10.60 18.38
C PRO A 90 2.05 11.09 17.80
N LEU A 91 1.07 10.21 17.67
CA LEU A 91 -0.32 10.57 17.41
C LEU A 91 -0.99 10.94 18.73
N SER A 92 -1.88 11.93 18.71
CA SER A 92 -2.75 12.11 19.86
C SER A 92 -3.65 10.87 20.00
N ARG A 93 -3.91 10.45 21.25
CA ARG A 93 -4.75 9.27 21.53
C ARG A 93 -6.11 9.35 20.84
N ARG A 94 -6.66 10.56 20.69
CA ARG A 94 -7.91 10.83 19.98
C ARG A 94 -7.83 10.51 18.49
N LEU A 95 -6.77 10.95 17.80
CA LEU A 95 -6.56 10.65 16.39
C LEU A 95 -6.38 9.16 16.14
N ARG A 96 -5.62 8.48 17.00
CA ARG A 96 -5.40 7.03 16.89
C ARG A 96 -6.68 6.22 17.08
N ILE A 97 -7.49 6.56 18.08
CA ILE A 97 -8.79 5.90 18.31
C ILE A 97 -9.77 6.25 17.18
N GLY A 98 -9.82 7.51 16.75
CA GLY A 98 -10.68 7.95 15.65
C GLY A 98 -10.36 7.22 14.34
N ALA A 99 -9.08 7.09 14.00
CA ALA A 99 -8.65 6.32 12.84
C ALA A 99 -9.05 4.85 12.96
N LEU A 100 -8.81 4.22 14.11
CA LEU A 100 -9.20 2.82 14.34
C LEU A 100 -10.72 2.62 14.19
N VAL A 101 -11.52 3.46 14.86
CA VAL A 101 -12.99 3.40 14.80
C VAL A 101 -13.45 3.59 13.36
N LEU A 102 -12.89 4.55 12.62
CA LEU A 102 -13.27 4.81 11.25
C LEU A 102 -12.89 3.65 10.31
N THR A 103 -11.70 3.07 10.46
CA THR A 103 -11.26 1.89 9.70
C THR A 103 -12.18 0.70 9.98
N VAL A 104 -12.45 0.40 11.25
CA VAL A 104 -13.32 -0.72 11.66
C VAL A 104 -14.75 -0.49 11.19
N ALA A 105 -15.31 0.71 11.37
CA ALA A 105 -16.67 1.03 10.95
C ALA A 105 -16.84 0.95 9.43
N ALA A 106 -15.89 1.48 8.65
CA ALA A 106 -15.92 1.38 7.19
C ALA A 106 -15.80 -0.07 6.71
N THR A 107 -14.93 -0.87 7.35
CA THR A 107 -14.78 -2.29 7.07
C THR A 107 -16.07 -3.04 7.38
N ALA A 108 -16.63 -2.86 8.58
CA ALA A 108 -17.86 -3.52 9.01
C ALA A 108 -19.07 -3.14 8.14
N PHE A 109 -19.18 -1.86 7.75
CA PHE A 109 -20.20 -1.39 6.83
C PHE A 109 -20.09 -2.07 5.46
N ALA A 110 -18.88 -2.20 4.92
CA ALA A 110 -18.66 -2.87 3.65
C ALA A 110 -19.01 -4.38 3.69
N LEU A 111 -18.64 -5.06 4.78
CA LEU A 111 -19.00 -6.47 5.00
C LEU A 111 -20.52 -6.65 5.12
N ALA A 112 -21.20 -5.75 5.85
CA ALA A 112 -22.65 -5.81 6.04
C ALA A 112 -23.43 -5.60 4.73
N VAL A 113 -22.89 -4.81 3.81
CA VAL A 113 -23.52 -4.48 2.53
C VAL A 113 -23.21 -5.51 1.43
N MET A 114 -22.35 -6.51 1.73
CA MET A 114 -21.96 -7.60 0.83
C MET A 114 -21.57 -7.08 -0.56
N ILE A 115 -20.48 -6.31 -0.62
CA ILE A 115 -19.97 -5.76 -1.89
C ILE A 115 -19.68 -6.93 -2.85
N PRO A 116 -20.38 -7.04 -3.99
CA PRO A 116 -20.14 -8.12 -4.95
C PRO A 116 -18.77 -7.91 -5.58
N SER A 117 -17.93 -8.95 -5.56
CA SER A 117 -16.62 -8.92 -6.20
C SER A 117 -16.64 -9.44 -7.65
N GLY A 118 -17.77 -9.98 -8.10
CA GLY A 118 -18.05 -10.33 -9.49
C GLY A 118 -18.49 -9.16 -10.39
N GLN A 119 -17.98 -9.12 -11.63
CA GLN A 119 -18.22 -8.06 -12.64
C GLN A 119 -19.65 -8.02 -13.21
N THR A 120 -20.54 -8.95 -12.83
CA THR A 120 -21.78 -9.22 -13.56
C THR A 120 -23.02 -8.49 -13.02
N ARG A 121 -22.92 -7.77 -11.89
CA ARG A 121 -24.06 -7.04 -11.30
C ARG A 121 -23.69 -5.58 -11.10
N GLN A 122 -24.53 -4.67 -11.60
CA GLN A 122 -24.36 -3.25 -11.32
C GLN A 122 -24.41 -3.02 -9.79
N PRO A 123 -23.40 -2.36 -9.19
CA PRO A 123 -23.40 -2.08 -7.77
C PRO A 123 -24.61 -1.23 -7.38
N THR A 124 -25.24 -1.57 -6.27
CA THR A 124 -26.28 -0.71 -5.69
C THR A 124 -25.66 0.60 -5.18
N PRO A 125 -26.41 1.71 -5.07
CA PRO A 125 -25.88 2.98 -4.56
C PRO A 125 -25.21 2.85 -3.18
N ILE A 126 -25.75 1.96 -2.32
CA ILE A 126 -25.19 1.70 -0.99
C ILE A 126 -23.86 0.93 -1.04
N GLN A 127 -23.71 0.00 -1.99
CA GLN A 127 -22.42 -0.69 -2.24
C GLN A 127 -21.37 0.27 -2.77
N SER A 128 -21.75 1.16 -3.69
CA SER A 128 -20.87 2.22 -4.18
C SER A 128 -20.43 3.16 -3.06
N ALA A 129 -21.36 3.55 -2.18
CA ALA A 129 -21.04 4.37 -1.00
C ALA A 129 -20.07 3.66 -0.05
N ALA A 130 -20.24 2.35 0.18
CA ALA A 130 -19.33 1.55 0.98
C ALA A 130 -17.93 1.50 0.37
N THR A 131 -17.81 1.25 -0.94
CA THR A 131 -16.53 1.27 -1.66
C THR A 131 -15.84 2.63 -1.56
N ILE A 132 -16.57 3.72 -1.78
CA ILE A 132 -16.04 5.08 -1.65
C ILE A 132 -15.55 5.33 -0.22
N ALA A 133 -16.33 4.93 0.79
CA ALA A 133 -15.94 5.09 2.18
C ALA A 133 -14.64 4.33 2.49
N LEU A 134 -14.50 3.07 2.05
CA LEU A 134 -13.27 2.29 2.19
C LEU A 134 -12.08 2.99 1.55
N VAL A 135 -12.22 3.43 0.29
CA VAL A 135 -11.15 4.09 -0.45
C VAL A 135 -10.72 5.38 0.24
N LEU A 136 -11.67 6.20 0.69
CA LEU A 136 -11.37 7.46 1.38
C LEU A 136 -10.70 7.23 2.74
N VAL A 137 -11.22 6.30 3.53
CA VAL A 137 -10.68 5.99 4.87
C VAL A 137 -9.27 5.40 4.76
N TRP A 138 -9.07 4.44 3.85
CA TRP A 138 -7.76 3.87 3.60
C TRP A 138 -6.79 4.93 3.08
N SER A 139 -7.20 5.74 2.10
CA SER A 139 -6.37 6.80 1.54
C SER A 139 -5.99 7.83 2.60
N ALA A 140 -6.91 8.24 3.47
CA ALA A 140 -6.61 9.15 4.57
C ALA A 140 -5.58 8.54 5.54
N CYS A 141 -5.70 7.25 5.85
CA CYS A 141 -4.76 6.53 6.72
C CYS A 141 -3.35 6.46 6.12
N VAL A 142 -3.23 6.46 4.79
CA VAL A 142 -1.95 6.33 4.07
C VAL A 142 -1.35 7.70 3.71
N VAL A 143 -2.16 8.63 3.23
CA VAL A 143 -1.74 9.98 2.80
C VAL A 143 -1.22 10.81 3.98
N GLU A 144 -1.86 10.75 5.15
CA GLU A 144 -1.42 11.48 6.34
C GLU A 144 0.04 11.13 6.74
N PRO A 145 0.44 9.84 6.87
CA PRO A 145 1.84 9.44 7.00
C PRO A 145 2.74 9.92 5.87
N ILE A 146 2.32 9.78 4.60
CA ILE A 146 3.14 10.19 3.44
C ILE A 146 3.50 11.68 3.53
N VAL A 147 2.51 12.55 3.74
CA VAL A 147 2.70 14.00 3.81
C VAL A 147 3.62 14.36 4.96
N ARG A 148 3.42 13.77 6.14
CA ARG A 148 4.28 14.04 7.30
C ARG A 148 5.69 13.50 7.14
N PHE A 149 5.87 12.30 6.58
CA PHE A 149 7.20 11.78 6.28
C PHE A 149 7.91 12.64 5.25
N TRP A 150 7.19 13.14 4.24
CA TRP A 150 7.76 14.05 3.25
C TRP A 150 8.21 15.37 3.87
N ALA A 151 7.39 15.96 4.74
CA ALA A 151 7.74 17.17 5.50
C ALA A 151 8.96 16.92 6.42
N ALA A 152 8.94 15.86 7.21
CA ALA A 152 10.01 15.49 8.13
C ALA A 152 11.31 15.10 7.41
N SER A 153 11.23 14.61 6.17
CA SER A 153 12.41 14.23 5.37
C SER A 153 13.34 15.41 5.05
N ARG A 154 12.84 16.66 5.12
CA ARG A 154 13.62 17.86 4.79
C ARG A 154 14.78 18.10 5.76
N HIS A 155 14.67 17.61 7.00
CA HIS A 155 15.63 17.88 8.09
C HIS A 155 16.45 16.64 8.49
N ARG A 156 16.47 15.60 7.66
CA ARG A 156 17.18 14.34 7.94
C ARG A 156 18.38 14.16 7.00
N PRO A 157 19.43 13.44 7.43
CA PRO A 157 20.56 13.07 6.57
C PRO A 157 20.09 12.42 5.27
N ALA A 158 20.84 12.62 4.18
CA ALA A 158 20.49 12.27 2.80
C ALA A 158 19.99 10.83 2.66
N VAL A 159 20.63 9.87 3.34
CA VAL A 159 20.23 8.46 3.31
C VAL A 159 18.85 8.23 3.96
N GLN A 160 18.59 8.84 5.12
CA GLN A 160 17.30 8.72 5.80
C GLN A 160 16.20 9.46 5.03
N ARG A 161 16.52 10.65 4.49
CA ARG A 161 15.65 11.45 3.63
C ARG A 161 15.21 10.66 2.39
N ALA A 162 16.15 10.00 1.71
CA ALA A 162 15.85 9.23 0.52
C ALA A 162 15.01 7.98 0.84
N ARG A 163 15.26 7.28 1.96
CA ARG A 163 14.44 6.15 2.40
C ARG A 163 13.00 6.56 2.70
N LEU A 164 12.79 7.67 3.41
CA LEU A 164 11.45 8.19 3.71
C LEU A 164 10.70 8.64 2.45
N ARG A 165 11.41 9.26 1.48
CA ARG A 165 10.83 9.65 0.20
C ARG A 165 10.47 8.46 -0.68
N ALA A 166 11.32 7.42 -0.71
CA ALA A 166 11.04 6.20 -1.45
C ALA A 166 9.83 5.46 -0.86
N LEU A 167 9.73 5.39 0.48
CA LEU A 167 8.55 4.87 1.17
C LEU A 167 7.28 5.65 0.81
N GLY A 168 7.34 6.98 0.94
CA GLY A 168 6.22 7.86 0.64
C GLY A 168 5.79 7.80 -0.83
N GLY A 169 6.75 7.75 -1.74
CA GLY A 169 6.50 7.61 -3.19
C GLY A 169 5.87 6.27 -3.55
N GLY A 170 6.36 5.17 -2.98
CA GLY A 170 5.79 3.84 -3.21
C GLY A 170 4.32 3.73 -2.76
N TYR A 171 4.00 4.25 -1.57
CA TYR A 171 2.61 4.28 -1.11
C TYR A 171 1.74 5.31 -1.83
N ALA A 172 2.30 6.44 -2.25
CA ALA A 172 1.58 7.41 -3.09
C ALA A 172 1.18 6.80 -4.44
N ALA A 173 2.03 5.95 -5.03
CA ALA A 173 1.70 5.20 -6.24
C ALA A 173 0.53 4.23 -6.01
N ILE A 174 0.48 3.54 -4.86
CA ILE A 174 -0.64 2.66 -4.51
C ILE A 174 -1.93 3.46 -4.27
N VAL A 175 -1.86 4.60 -3.58
CA VAL A 175 -3.01 5.52 -3.41
C VAL A 175 -3.54 5.97 -4.77
N LEU A 176 -2.64 6.33 -5.70
CA LEU A 176 -3.05 6.74 -7.04
C LEU A 176 -3.80 5.63 -7.77
N ILE A 177 -3.28 4.39 -7.76
CA ILE A 177 -3.97 3.22 -8.33
C ILE A 177 -5.36 3.08 -7.70
N LEU A 178 -5.45 3.14 -6.37
CA LEU A 178 -6.70 2.96 -5.65
C LEU A 178 -7.74 4.03 -5.98
N LEU A 179 -7.34 5.31 -6.05
CA LEU A 179 -8.25 6.41 -6.37
C LEU A 179 -8.79 6.25 -7.80
N VAL A 180 -7.93 5.91 -8.76
CA VAL A 180 -8.37 5.67 -10.14
C VAL A 180 -9.26 4.43 -10.22
N ALA A 181 -8.93 3.35 -9.50
CA ALA A 181 -9.75 2.14 -9.47
C ALA A 181 -11.12 2.37 -8.81
N GLY A 182 -11.17 3.13 -7.71
CA GLY A 182 -12.39 3.38 -6.95
C GLY A 182 -13.32 4.41 -7.59
N PHE A 183 -12.77 5.45 -8.23
CA PHE A 183 -13.55 6.56 -8.81
C PHE A 183 -13.62 6.54 -10.34
N GLY A 184 -12.81 5.71 -11.02
CA GLY A 184 -12.76 5.66 -12.49
C GLY A 184 -13.92 4.92 -13.16
N GLY A 185 -14.81 4.29 -12.39
CA GLY A 185 -16.00 3.61 -12.92
C GLY A 185 -15.67 2.57 -13.99
N SER A 186 -16.43 2.56 -15.09
CA SER A 186 -16.21 1.64 -16.21
C SER A 186 -14.87 1.87 -16.92
N ALA A 187 -14.35 3.11 -16.93
CA ALA A 187 -13.07 3.42 -17.57
C ALA A 187 -11.88 2.73 -16.87
N ALA A 188 -11.98 2.50 -15.55
CA ALA A 188 -10.95 1.79 -14.79
C ALA A 188 -10.78 0.31 -15.20
N THR A 189 -11.81 -0.27 -15.82
CA THR A 189 -11.78 -1.66 -16.32
C THR A 189 -11.17 -1.78 -17.72
N GLY A 190 -10.89 -0.65 -18.37
CA GLY A 190 -10.31 -0.63 -19.72
C GLY A 190 -8.90 -1.23 -19.78
N PRO A 191 -8.53 -1.92 -20.88
CA PRO A 191 -7.22 -2.56 -21.01
C PRO A 191 -6.05 -1.59 -20.78
N THR A 192 -6.15 -0.36 -21.28
CA THR A 192 -5.12 0.68 -21.13
C THR A 192 -4.91 1.06 -19.66
N VAL A 193 -6.00 1.15 -18.88
CA VAL A 193 -5.91 1.52 -17.45
C VAL A 193 -5.36 0.35 -16.63
N GLN A 194 -5.71 -0.89 -16.97
CA GLN A 194 -5.11 -2.06 -16.33
C GLN A 194 -3.58 -2.11 -16.55
N TRP A 195 -3.12 -1.87 -17.78
CA TRP A 195 -1.68 -1.75 -18.05
C TRP A 195 -1.03 -0.60 -17.28
N LEU A 196 -1.71 0.55 -17.16
CA LEU A 196 -1.23 1.67 -16.37
C LEU A 196 -1.07 1.30 -14.89
N PHE A 197 -2.02 0.55 -14.31
CA PHE A 197 -1.91 0.05 -12.94
C PHE A 197 -0.68 -0.83 -12.76
N GLU A 198 -0.42 -1.76 -13.69
CA GLU A 198 0.78 -2.60 -13.64
C GLU A 198 2.07 -1.77 -13.74
N VAL A 199 2.13 -0.79 -14.64
CA VAL A 199 3.30 0.09 -14.77
C VAL A 199 3.56 0.87 -13.48
N VAL A 200 2.50 1.45 -12.89
CA VAL A 200 2.61 2.20 -11.63
C VAL A 200 3.01 1.26 -10.49
N ALA A 201 2.49 0.03 -10.46
CA ALA A 201 2.87 -1.00 -9.49
C ALA A 201 4.35 -1.43 -9.63
N ILE A 202 4.84 -1.62 -10.86
CA ILE A 202 6.23 -1.92 -11.17
C ILE A 202 7.16 -0.79 -10.70
N ILE A 203 6.72 0.47 -10.78
CA ILE A 203 7.48 1.62 -10.24
C ILE A 203 7.42 1.66 -8.71
N ALA A 204 6.29 1.28 -8.11
CA ALA A 204 6.12 1.27 -6.66
C ALA A 204 7.04 0.23 -5.98
N LEU A 205 7.20 -0.95 -6.58
CA LEU A 205 8.03 -2.04 -6.03
C LEU A 205 9.48 -1.64 -5.70
N PRO A 206 10.30 -1.07 -6.60
CA PRO A 206 11.66 -0.64 -6.29
C PRO A 206 11.69 0.50 -5.29
N LEU A 207 10.71 1.43 -5.31
CA LEU A 207 10.60 2.50 -4.32
C LEU A 207 10.38 1.93 -2.91
N LEU A 208 9.45 0.99 -2.78
CA LEU A 208 9.18 0.30 -1.52
C LEU A 208 10.38 -0.56 -1.09
N TYR A 209 11.04 -1.26 -2.01
CA TYR A 209 12.22 -2.06 -1.71
C TYR A 209 13.38 -1.21 -1.18
N VAL A 210 13.69 -0.10 -1.86
CA VAL A 210 14.77 0.83 -1.49
C VAL A 210 14.51 1.49 -0.14
N SER A 211 13.24 1.70 0.23
CA SER A 211 12.89 2.24 1.55
C SER A 211 13.43 1.36 2.69
N PHE A 212 13.47 0.05 2.46
CA PHE A 212 13.76 -0.96 3.46
C PHE A 212 15.20 -1.47 3.40
N ALA A 213 15.64 -1.90 2.21
CA ALA A 213 16.94 -2.52 1.98
C ALA A 213 17.77 -1.69 0.98
N ALA A 214 18.07 -0.43 1.33
CA ALA A 214 18.86 0.46 0.48
C ALA A 214 20.20 -0.22 0.07
N PRO A 215 20.42 -0.51 -1.23
CA PRO A 215 21.62 -1.19 -1.70
C PRO A 215 22.89 -0.46 -1.26
N LYS A 216 23.98 -1.20 -1.04
CA LYS A 216 25.26 -0.60 -0.62
C LYS A 216 25.74 0.49 -1.59
N TRP A 217 25.52 0.31 -2.90
CA TRP A 217 25.88 1.30 -3.92
C TRP A 217 25.05 2.58 -3.82
N LEU A 218 23.75 2.47 -3.55
CA LEU A 218 22.84 3.61 -3.42
C LEU A 218 23.14 4.41 -2.14
N ARG A 219 23.48 3.70 -1.05
CA ARG A 219 23.99 4.33 0.18
C ARG A 219 25.29 5.10 -0.05
N ARG A 220 26.20 4.58 -0.88
CA ARG A 220 27.43 5.29 -1.26
C ARG A 220 27.12 6.56 -2.06
N LEU A 221 26.26 6.46 -3.07
CA LEU A 221 25.87 7.61 -3.90
C LEU A 221 25.21 8.74 -3.10
N TRP A 222 24.35 8.38 -2.13
CA TRP A 222 23.70 9.35 -1.25
C TRP A 222 24.65 9.99 -0.24
N ARG A 223 25.67 9.25 0.21
CA ARG A 223 26.70 9.76 1.12
C ARG A 223 27.72 10.64 0.41
N GLN A 224 28.07 10.32 -0.85
CA GLN A 224 28.94 11.16 -1.69
C GLN A 224 28.36 12.56 -1.89
N ARG A 225 27.04 12.68 -2.10
CA ARG A 225 26.38 13.99 -2.20
C ARG A 225 26.46 14.84 -0.93
N GLU A 226 26.52 14.21 0.26
CA GLU A 226 26.75 14.94 1.52
C GLU A 226 28.22 15.36 1.64
N GLU A 227 29.15 14.46 1.29
CA GLU A 227 30.59 14.75 1.31
C GLU A 227 30.97 15.87 0.32
N GLU A 228 30.28 15.97 -0.83
CA GLU A 228 30.40 17.08 -1.79
C GLU A 228 29.84 18.40 -1.21
N GLN A 229 28.67 18.38 -0.56
CA GLN A 229 28.09 19.58 0.07
C GLN A 229 28.92 20.13 1.23
N PHE A 230 29.62 19.28 1.99
CA PHE A 230 30.54 19.73 3.06
C PHE A 230 31.90 20.16 2.54
N ARG A 231 32.26 19.77 1.31
CA ARG A 231 33.52 20.16 0.66
C ARG A 231 33.40 21.48 -0.10
N ASP A 232 32.18 21.85 -0.49
CA ASP A 232 31.84 23.11 -1.17
C ASP A 232 31.30 24.22 -0.21
N ALA A 233 31.21 23.94 1.10
CA ALA A 233 30.76 24.88 2.15
C ALA A 233 31.91 25.33 3.06
#